data_AF-A0A6C0H0I5-F1
#
_entry.id   AF-A0A6C0H0I5-F1
#
_cell.length_a   1.000
_cell.length_b   1.000
_cell.length_c   1.000
_cell.angle_alpha   90.00
_cell.angle_beta   90.00
_cell.angle_gamma   90.00
#
_symmetry.space_group_name_H-M   'P 1'
#
loop_
_entity.id
_entity.type
_entity.pdbx_description
1 polymer ?
#
loop_
_entity_poly.entity_id
_entity_poly.type
_entity_poly.pdbx_seq_one_letter_code
_entity_poly.pdbx_strand_id
1 'polypeptide(L)'
;MGDFDTSEIDGLNSKELLKLFNEFLYDLLKQLNSIVKNDEDISYFYNVFNDVAKMQQTLVIDQFIIHVLQYYDQIKQKNADFFIKENIESKYDGSIVSKFFKFKKLFKELSKKEKEMLFYYLNILCYISARYFTLTQK
;
A
#
# COMPACT_ATOMS: atom_id res chain seq x y z
N MET A 1 18.77 -4.17 -6.91
CA MET A 1 17.53 -4.56 -6.22
C MET A 1 16.85 -5.51 -7.18
N GLY A 2 16.87 -6.82 -6.88
CA GLY A 2 16.40 -7.86 -7.80
C GLY A 2 14.90 -7.76 -8.04
N ASP A 3 14.45 -8.25 -9.20
CA ASP A 3 13.03 -8.42 -9.46
C ASP A 3 12.44 -9.33 -8.38
N PHE A 4 11.32 -8.89 -7.82
CA PHE A 4 10.62 -9.63 -6.79
C PHE A 4 10.07 -10.93 -7.40
N ASP A 5 10.54 -12.07 -6.92
CA ASP A 5 10.08 -13.37 -7.36
C ASP A 5 8.67 -13.63 -6.79
N THR A 6 7.69 -13.70 -7.69
CA THR A 6 6.28 -13.86 -7.34
C THR A 6 5.88 -15.33 -7.22
N SER A 7 6.77 -16.27 -7.55
CA SER A 7 6.50 -17.71 -7.53
C SER A 7 6.11 -18.23 -6.15
N GLU A 8 6.66 -17.63 -5.08
CA GLU A 8 6.31 -17.95 -3.69
C GLU A 8 4.88 -17.54 -3.32
N ILE A 9 4.32 -16.51 -3.98
CA ILE A 9 2.97 -16.02 -3.73
C ILE A 9 1.91 -16.84 -4.50
N ASP A 10 2.28 -17.42 -5.63
CA ASP A 10 1.32 -18.10 -6.52
C ASP A 10 0.71 -19.37 -5.93
N GLY A 11 1.34 -19.97 -4.92
CA GLY A 11 0.83 -21.13 -4.19
C GLY A 11 -0.12 -20.80 -3.04
N LEU A 12 -0.25 -19.52 -2.66
CA LEU A 12 -0.96 -19.11 -1.44
C LEU A 12 -2.48 -19.05 -1.62
N ASN A 13 -3.21 -19.45 -0.58
CA ASN A 13 -4.66 -19.28 -0.48
C ASN A 13 -5.05 -17.87 0.00
N SER A 14 -6.35 -17.52 -0.03
CA SER A 14 -6.82 -16.17 0.32
C SER A 14 -6.48 -15.74 1.75
N LYS A 15 -6.45 -16.66 2.71
CA LYS A 15 -6.10 -16.36 4.12
C LYS A 15 -4.59 -16.08 4.25
N GLU A 16 -3.76 -16.84 3.55
CA GLU A 16 -2.32 -16.64 3.51
C GLU A 16 -1.95 -15.32 2.82
N LEU A 17 -2.61 -15.00 1.69
CA LEU A 17 -2.46 -13.72 1.00
C LEU A 17 -2.87 -12.54 1.88
N LEU A 18 -3.97 -12.67 2.63
CA LEU A 18 -4.41 -11.63 3.55
C LEU A 18 -3.37 -11.36 4.64
N LYS A 19 -2.81 -12.43 5.22
CA LYS A 19 -1.75 -12.33 6.22
C LYS A 19 -0.51 -11.64 5.63
N LEU A 20 -0.08 -12.09 4.45
CA LEU A 20 1.09 -11.54 3.76
C LEU A 20 0.90 -10.07 3.40
N PHE A 21 -0.30 -9.68 2.93
CA PHE A 21 -0.65 -8.30 2.65
C PHE A 21 -0.47 -7.43 3.90
N ASN A 22 -1.03 -7.87 5.03
CA ASN A 22 -0.96 -7.14 6.29
C ASN A 22 0.48 -7.02 6.81
N GLU A 23 1.30 -8.06 6.67
CA GLU A 23 2.73 -8.04 7.01
C GLU A 23 3.50 -7.03 6.16
N PHE A 24 3.35 -7.08 4.83
CA PHE A 24 4.03 -6.13 3.93
C PHE A 24 3.55 -4.69 4.11
N LEU A 25 2.27 -4.49 4.37
CA LEU A 25 1.73 -3.16 4.61
C LEU A 25 2.22 -2.60 5.95
N TYR A 26 2.24 -3.42 7.00
CA TYR A 26 2.84 -3.03 8.27
C TYR A 26 4.31 -2.63 8.11
N ASP A 27 5.09 -3.42 7.40
CA ASP A 27 6.50 -3.13 7.15
C ASP A 27 6.68 -1.83 6.35
N LEU A 28 5.87 -1.60 5.31
CA LEU A 28 5.87 -0.33 4.59
C LEU A 28 5.60 0.85 5.54
N LEU A 29 4.56 0.77 6.36
CA LEU A 29 4.21 1.84 7.29
C LEU A 29 5.31 2.07 8.34
N LYS A 30 5.94 1.01 8.83
CA LYS A 30 7.08 1.09 9.75
C LYS A 30 8.28 1.79 9.10
N GLN A 31 8.59 1.48 7.84
CA GLN A 31 9.66 2.16 7.09
C GLN A 31 9.33 3.63 6.89
N LEU A 32 8.11 3.96 6.46
CA LEU A 32 7.66 5.34 6.29
C LEU A 32 7.72 6.13 7.60
N ASN A 33 7.23 5.56 8.71
CA ASN A 33 7.27 6.19 10.02
C ASN A 33 8.71 6.48 10.50
N SER A 34 9.69 5.66 10.08
CA SER A 34 11.10 5.89 10.40
C SER A 34 11.76 7.01 9.57
N ILE A 35 11.26 7.23 8.35
CA ILE A 35 11.75 8.24 7.40
C ILE A 35 11.19 9.62 7.76
N VAL A 36 9.87 9.70 7.90
CA VAL A 36 9.18 10.97 8.13
C VAL A 36 9.01 11.18 9.64
N LYS A 37 10.15 11.42 10.31
CA LYS A 37 10.15 11.68 11.76
C LYS A 37 9.23 12.84 12.09
N ASN A 38 8.29 12.62 13.02
CA ASN A 38 7.32 13.60 13.52
C ASN A 38 6.16 13.98 12.57
N ASP A 39 5.86 13.18 11.54
CA ASP A 39 4.59 13.33 10.83
C ASP A 39 3.47 12.65 11.64
N GLU A 40 2.61 13.48 12.24
CA GLU A 40 1.47 13.04 13.06
C GLU A 40 0.48 12.19 12.26
N ASP A 41 0.31 12.45 10.96
CA ASP A 41 -0.62 11.68 10.12
C ASP A 41 -0.10 10.26 9.89
N ILE A 42 1.19 10.09 9.60
CA ILE A 42 1.79 8.75 9.42
C ILE A 42 1.84 7.99 10.74
N SER A 43 2.20 8.67 11.83
CA SER A 43 2.23 8.06 13.17
C SER A 43 0.83 7.58 13.58
N TYR A 44 -0.18 8.42 13.35
CA TYR A 44 -1.58 8.07 13.55
C TYR A 44 -2.00 6.92 12.63
N PHE A 45 -1.62 6.95 11.35
CA PHE A 45 -1.98 5.91 10.39
C PHE A 45 -1.35 4.56 10.74
N TYR A 46 -0.08 4.53 11.15
CA TYR A 46 0.60 3.34 11.64
C TYR A 46 -0.13 2.73 12.86
N ASN A 47 -0.57 3.58 13.79
CA ASN A 47 -1.31 3.12 14.98
C ASN A 47 -2.72 2.62 14.62
N VAL A 48 -3.48 3.39 13.83
CA VAL A 48 -4.84 3.02 13.40
C VAL A 48 -4.82 1.80 12.50
N PHE A 49 -3.86 1.66 11.60
CA PHE A 49 -3.72 0.47 10.77
C PHE A 49 -3.53 -0.77 11.64
N ASN A 50 -2.68 -0.72 12.66
CA ASN A 50 -2.50 -1.85 13.56
C ASN A 50 -3.79 -2.22 14.31
N ASP A 51 -4.62 -1.25 14.66
CA ASP A 51 -5.87 -1.51 15.37
C ASP A 51 -6.96 -2.03 14.42
N VAL A 52 -7.08 -1.42 13.23
CA VAL A 52 -8.04 -1.83 12.20
C VAL A 52 -7.70 -3.20 11.63
N ALA A 53 -6.43 -3.48 11.33
CA ALA A 53 -6.00 -4.79 10.84
C ALA A 53 -6.23 -5.90 11.88
N LYS A 54 -6.20 -5.59 13.18
CA LYS A 54 -6.56 -6.56 14.24
C LYS A 54 -8.07 -6.81 14.31
N MET A 55 -8.89 -5.78 14.11
CA MET A 55 -10.35 -5.87 14.25
C MET A 55 -11.06 -6.38 12.98
N GLN A 56 -10.60 -5.94 11.80
CA GLN A 56 -11.18 -6.27 10.50
C GLN A 56 -10.06 -6.51 9.49
N GLN A 57 -9.53 -7.72 9.49
CA GLN A 57 -8.35 -8.09 8.69
C GLN A 57 -8.54 -7.84 7.20
N THR A 58 -9.75 -8.01 6.65
CA THR A 58 -10.04 -7.84 5.22
C THR A 58 -10.29 -6.40 4.80
N LEU A 59 -10.73 -5.53 5.72
CA LEU A 59 -11.14 -4.18 5.38
C LEU A 59 -10.02 -3.42 4.64
N VAL A 60 -8.77 -3.57 5.08
CA VAL A 60 -7.68 -2.81 4.50
C VAL A 60 -7.31 -3.31 3.10
N ILE A 61 -7.30 -4.62 2.86
CA ILE A 61 -7.02 -5.15 1.52
C ILE A 61 -8.17 -4.81 0.56
N ASP A 62 -9.42 -4.81 1.02
CA ASP A 62 -10.57 -4.45 0.20
C ASP A 62 -10.51 -2.97 -0.21
N GLN A 63 -10.21 -2.09 0.74
CA GLN A 63 -9.97 -0.67 0.47
C GLN A 63 -8.78 -0.48 -0.48
N PHE A 64 -7.68 -1.21 -0.28
CA PHE A 64 -6.53 -1.14 -1.18
C PHE A 64 -6.89 -1.57 -2.60
N ILE A 65 -7.69 -2.63 -2.77
CA ILE A 65 -8.16 -3.09 -4.08
C ILE A 65 -9.01 -2.01 -4.76
N ILE A 66 -10.00 -1.45 -4.06
CA ILE A 66 -10.91 -0.45 -4.63
C ILE A 66 -10.15 0.80 -5.09
N HIS A 67 -9.14 1.22 -4.31
CA HIS A 67 -8.56 2.55 -4.46
C HIS A 67 -7.16 2.58 -5.06
N VAL A 68 -6.38 1.50 -4.95
CA VAL A 68 -4.97 1.47 -5.37
C VAL A 68 -4.76 0.50 -6.54
N LEU A 69 -5.41 -0.67 -6.53
CA LEU A 69 -5.14 -1.71 -7.53
C LEU A 69 -5.41 -1.27 -8.97
N GLN A 70 -6.37 -0.37 -9.18
CA GLN A 70 -6.66 0.24 -10.49
C GLN A 70 -5.46 1.00 -11.11
N TYR A 71 -4.45 1.35 -10.30
CA TYR A 71 -3.24 2.05 -10.72
C TYR A 71 -2.01 1.13 -10.83
N TYR A 72 -2.22 -0.19 -10.91
CA TYR A 72 -1.13 -1.16 -10.87
C TYR A 72 -0.09 -0.94 -11.97
N ASP A 73 -0.50 -0.61 -13.19
CA ASP A 73 0.44 -0.35 -14.29
C ASP A 73 1.35 0.85 -14.01
N GLN A 74 0.81 1.92 -13.43
CA GLN A 74 1.56 3.12 -13.05
C GLN A 74 2.53 2.82 -11.91
N ILE A 75 2.12 1.97 -10.95
CA ILE A 75 2.98 1.49 -9.85
C ILE A 75 4.12 0.62 -10.40
N LYS A 76 3.82 -0.28 -11.33
CA LYS A 76 4.80 -1.17 -11.96
C LYS A 76 5.83 -0.42 -12.78
N GLN A 77 5.41 0.62 -13.48
CA GLN A 77 6.29 1.52 -14.23
C GLN A 77 7.06 2.51 -13.34
N LYS A 78 6.83 2.51 -12.01
CA LYS A 78 7.40 3.47 -11.07
C LYS A 78 7.16 4.92 -11.49
N ASN A 79 5.97 5.18 -12.06
CA ASN A 79 5.61 6.47 -12.62
C ASN A 79 5.34 7.50 -11.50
N ALA A 80 6.40 8.09 -10.97
CA ALA A 80 6.36 9.11 -9.92
C ALA A 80 5.46 10.30 -10.28
N ASP A 81 5.44 10.69 -11.55
CA ASP A 81 4.65 11.81 -12.05
C ASP A 81 3.14 11.57 -11.88
N PHE A 82 2.68 10.32 -12.02
CA PHE A 82 1.30 9.94 -11.78
C PHE A 82 0.88 10.27 -10.34
N PHE A 83 1.68 9.86 -9.34
CA PHE A 83 1.41 10.11 -7.91
C PHE A 83 1.47 11.59 -7.53
N ILE A 84 2.26 12.39 -8.26
CA ILE A 84 2.42 13.82 -8.01
C ILE A 84 1.33 14.63 -8.72
N LYS A 85 0.84 14.20 -9.88
CA LYS A 85 -0.10 14.98 -10.70
C LYS A 85 -1.55 14.64 -10.41
N GLU A 86 -1.88 13.37 -10.20
CA GLU A 86 -3.24 12.98 -9.85
C GLU A 86 -3.66 13.57 -8.49
N ASN A 87 -4.92 13.97 -8.41
CA ASN A 87 -5.51 14.56 -7.20
C ASN A 87 -6.42 13.54 -6.53
N ILE A 88 -5.84 12.39 -6.18
CA ILE A 88 -6.55 11.22 -5.63
C ILE A 88 -7.25 11.57 -4.30
N GLU A 89 -6.69 12.53 -3.54
CA GLU A 89 -7.24 13.03 -2.27
C GLU A 89 -8.68 13.53 -2.40
N SER A 90 -9.04 14.19 -3.52
CA SER A 90 -10.35 14.81 -3.71
C SER A 90 -11.51 13.82 -3.91
N LYS A 91 -11.22 12.55 -4.22
CA LYS A 91 -12.26 11.54 -4.50
C LYS A 91 -12.71 10.75 -3.26
N TYR A 92 -11.99 10.85 -2.14
CA TYR A 92 -12.14 9.91 -1.02
C TYR A 92 -12.24 10.57 0.36
N ASP A 93 -12.62 11.84 0.40
CA ASP A 93 -12.68 12.65 1.62
C ASP A 93 -13.47 11.94 2.73
N GLY A 94 -12.88 11.87 3.95
CA GLY A 94 -13.46 11.18 5.11
C GLY A 94 -13.17 9.67 5.28
N SER A 95 -12.58 8.97 4.30
CA SER A 95 -12.23 7.54 4.46
C SER A 95 -10.85 7.32 5.12
N ILE A 96 -10.60 6.14 5.71
CA ILE A 96 -9.24 5.70 6.10
C ILE A 96 -8.26 5.81 4.92
N VAL A 97 -8.80 5.72 3.70
CA VAL A 97 -8.07 5.75 2.46
C VAL A 97 -7.65 7.15 2.02
N SER A 98 -8.39 8.22 2.33
CA SER A 98 -7.90 9.60 2.06
C SER A 98 -6.62 9.90 2.84
N LYS A 99 -6.49 9.33 4.04
CA LYS A 99 -5.24 9.39 4.81
C LYS A 99 -4.12 8.55 4.18
N PHE A 100 -4.47 7.46 3.50
CA PHE A 100 -3.56 6.69 2.63
C PHE A 100 -3.10 7.51 1.40
N PHE A 101 -3.78 8.58 1.01
CA PHE A 101 -3.44 9.38 -0.18
C PHE A 101 -2.78 10.72 0.09
N LYS A 102 -2.61 11.12 1.37
CA LYS A 102 -1.62 12.16 1.77
C LYS A 102 -0.19 11.82 1.36
N PHE A 103 0.01 10.62 0.82
CA PHE A 103 1.16 10.16 0.07
C PHE A 103 1.74 11.18 -0.92
N LYS A 104 0.94 12.07 -1.52
CA LYS A 104 1.46 13.05 -2.49
C LYS A 104 2.47 14.02 -1.87
N LYS A 105 2.21 14.49 -0.64
CA LYS A 105 3.13 15.39 0.08
C LYS A 105 4.37 14.62 0.54
N LEU A 106 4.15 13.48 1.17
CA LEU A 106 5.21 12.57 1.62
C LEU A 106 6.13 12.16 0.47
N PHE A 107 5.57 11.75 -0.66
CA PHE A 107 6.30 11.29 -1.83
C PHE A 107 7.20 12.37 -2.41
N LYS A 108 6.83 13.65 -2.32
CA LYS A 108 7.71 14.75 -2.74
C LYS A 108 8.95 14.87 -1.84
N GLU A 109 8.79 14.61 -0.55
CA GLU A 109 9.82 14.72 0.48
C GLU A 109 10.76 13.50 0.51
N LEU A 110 10.34 12.35 -0.04
CA LEU A 110 11.18 11.16 -0.16
C LEU A 110 12.38 11.36 -1.11
N SER A 111 13.55 10.91 -0.66
CA SER A 111 14.74 10.71 -1.50
C SER A 111 14.49 9.65 -2.58
N LYS A 112 15.39 9.58 -3.57
CA LYS A 112 15.31 8.58 -4.64
C LYS A 112 15.27 7.14 -4.09
N LYS A 113 16.12 6.83 -3.11
CA LYS A 113 16.18 5.50 -2.49
C LYS A 113 14.89 5.14 -1.75
N GLU A 114 14.28 6.11 -1.08
CA GLU A 114 13.03 5.90 -0.34
C GLU A 114 11.85 5.75 -1.30
N LYS A 115 11.84 6.47 -2.42
CA LYS A 115 10.88 6.26 -3.53
C LYS A 115 11.01 4.86 -4.12
N GLU A 116 12.23 4.39 -4.35
CA GLU A 116 12.48 3.03 -4.86
C GLU A 116 11.98 1.96 -3.88
N MET A 117 12.24 2.12 -2.58
CA MET A 117 11.70 1.27 -1.52
C MET A 117 10.18 1.28 -1.51
N LEU A 118 9.56 2.46 -1.60
CA LEU A 118 8.12 2.58 -1.63
C LEU A 118 7.51 1.84 -2.82
N PHE A 119 8.05 2.05 -4.03
CA PHE A 119 7.56 1.34 -5.21
C PHE A 119 7.73 -0.16 -5.11
N TYR A 120 8.79 -0.63 -4.46
CA TYR A 120 8.98 -2.06 -4.19
C TYR A 120 7.81 -2.61 -3.36
N TYR A 121 7.48 -1.99 -2.23
CA TYR A 121 6.34 -2.41 -1.40
C TYR A 121 5.00 -2.29 -2.15
N LEU A 122 4.75 -1.19 -2.85
CA LEU A 122 3.49 -1.00 -3.58
C LEU A 122 3.30 -2.05 -4.67
N ASN A 123 4.36 -2.45 -5.37
CA ASN A 123 4.28 -3.50 -6.38
C ASN A 123 3.89 -4.85 -5.76
N ILE A 124 4.50 -5.20 -4.63
CA ILE A 124 4.19 -6.45 -3.91
C ILE A 124 2.76 -6.43 -3.39
N LEU A 125 2.35 -5.33 -2.76
CA LEU A 125 0.98 -5.16 -2.26
C LEU A 125 -0.04 -5.27 -3.40
N CYS A 126 0.21 -4.64 -4.56
CA CYS A 126 -0.68 -4.79 -5.72
C CYS A 126 -0.76 -6.23 -6.22
N TYR A 127 0.37 -6.93 -6.27
CA TYR A 127 0.40 -8.33 -6.69
C TYR A 127 -0.43 -9.21 -5.75
N ILE A 128 -0.23 -9.07 -4.43
CA ILE A 128 -0.97 -9.79 -3.41
C ILE A 128 -2.46 -9.47 -3.51
N SER A 129 -2.82 -8.20 -3.64
CA SER A 129 -4.21 -7.74 -3.78
C SER A 129 -4.90 -8.29 -5.02
N ALA A 130 -4.24 -8.30 -6.19
CA ALA A 130 -4.80 -8.87 -7.41
C ALA A 130 -5.07 -10.37 -7.28
N ARG A 131 -4.11 -11.10 -6.69
CA ARG A 131 -4.22 -12.53 -6.38
C ARG A 131 -5.37 -12.79 -5.41
N TYR A 132 -5.44 -12.03 -4.32
CA TYR A 132 -6.49 -12.14 -3.32
C TYR A 132 -7.87 -11.94 -3.94
N PHE A 133 -8.04 -10.85 -4.70
CA PHE A 133 -9.29 -10.52 -5.40
C PHE A 133 -9.75 -11.66 -6.32
N THR A 134 -8.83 -12.25 -7.08
CA THR A 134 -9.12 -13.37 -7.99
C THR A 134 -9.61 -14.62 -7.24
N LEU A 135 -9.11 -14.87 -6.02
CA LEU A 135 -9.52 -16.03 -5.22
C LEU A 135 -10.82 -15.82 -4.45
N THR A 136 -11.19 -14.58 -4.13
CA THR A 136 -12.36 -14.27 -3.29
C THR A 136 -13.61 -13.84 -4.06
N GLN A 137 -13.48 -13.44 -5.33
CA GLN A 137 -14.60 -13.07 -6.21
C GLN A 137 -15.18 -14.27 -7.01
N LYS A 138 -15.15 -15.49 -6.45
CA LYS A 138 -15.81 -16.67 -7.04
C LYS A 138 -17.27 -16.77 -6.64
#